data_AF-A0A6B2LBY7-F1
#
_entry.id   AF-A0A6B2LBY7-F1
#
_cell.length_a   1.000
_cell.length_b   1.000
_cell.length_c   1.000
_cell.angle_alpha   90.00
_cell.angle_beta   90.00
_cell.angle_gamma   90.00
#
_symmetry.space_group_name_H-M   'P 1'
#
loop_
_entity.id
_entity.type
_entity.pdbx_description
1 polymer ?
#
loop_
_entity_poly.entity_id
_entity_poly.type
_entity_poly.pdbx_seq_one_letter_code
_entity_poly.pdbx_strand_id
1 'polypeptide(L)'
;MNEEYLPTSSIGKVRRIDYIAQNYYRSEGETPGKGHPYIGAWLKAGFMKTIRGDVNFSSFLNHTNLSKELTESYGVYLQVVKVLEKGGLDGGRPLVFFDMCSGKGYLSCLLSFMFPEATIYQVDYNKHIKLDHLKSLKNVTFHRLDIFNSGMKDWIKERTQGKVGFVLGIHLCGELSPRLISFFDEIEDVRALLLCPCCISKKNTVMLQTARDLSINNYDLWTMELYYTIKSDCSKRIGKDQYIDSEKNHFIGATKLKQTDTTTRTPGSPSLESAIKNKYCKYLQN
;
A
#
# COMPACT_ATOMS: atom_id res chain seq x y z
N MET A 1 8.03 0.19 32.71
CA MET A 1 7.71 -0.84 31.69
C MET A 1 6.23 -1.16 31.83
N ASN A 2 5.44 -1.11 30.75
CA ASN A 2 4.05 -1.60 30.81
C ASN A 2 4.06 -3.12 31.03
N GLU A 3 3.54 -3.57 32.16
CA GLU A 3 3.43 -5.00 32.52
C GLU A 3 2.67 -5.83 31.46
N GLU A 4 1.82 -5.19 30.64
CA GLU A 4 1.08 -5.81 29.53
C GLU A 4 1.96 -6.35 28.37
N TYR A 5 3.27 -6.07 28.35
CA TYR A 5 4.19 -6.53 27.31
C TYR A 5 5.23 -7.55 27.80
N LEU A 6 5.15 -7.97 29.06
CA LEU A 6 5.97 -9.05 29.55
C LEU A 6 5.54 -10.37 28.89
N PRO A 7 6.48 -11.20 28.41
CA PRO A 7 6.13 -12.47 27.79
C PRO A 7 5.37 -13.33 28.80
N THR A 8 4.15 -13.71 28.46
CA THR A 8 3.38 -14.68 29.24
C THR A 8 4.00 -16.07 29.02
N SER A 9 4.67 -16.54 30.06
CA SER A 9 5.14 -17.91 30.28
C SER A 9 6.37 -18.42 29.53
N SER A 10 7.23 -19.00 30.36
CA SER A 10 8.29 -19.96 30.11
C SER A 10 7.83 -21.17 29.27
N ILE A 11 8.70 -21.64 28.37
CA ILE A 11 8.65 -22.90 27.59
C ILE A 11 8.06 -22.80 26.15
N GLY A 12 7.85 -21.59 25.62
CA GLY A 12 7.47 -21.39 24.20
C GLY A 12 8.51 -20.59 23.40
N LYS A 13 8.61 -20.84 22.08
CA LYS A 13 9.35 -19.96 21.16
C LYS A 13 8.68 -18.58 21.18
N VAL A 14 9.40 -17.56 21.66
CA VAL A 14 8.94 -16.16 21.69
C VAL A 14 8.48 -15.75 20.30
N ARG A 15 7.28 -15.17 20.18
CA ARG A 15 6.78 -14.74 18.87
C ARG A 15 7.57 -13.55 18.37
N ARG A 16 7.68 -13.41 17.05
CA ARG A 16 8.44 -12.29 16.48
C ARG A 16 7.87 -10.93 16.87
N ILE A 17 6.54 -10.79 16.93
CA ILE A 17 5.92 -9.55 17.42
C ILE A 17 6.32 -9.19 18.85
N ASP A 18 6.49 -10.18 19.73
CA ASP A 18 6.85 -9.95 21.13
C ASP A 18 8.30 -9.48 21.23
N TYR A 19 9.20 -10.04 20.41
CA TYR A 19 10.57 -9.55 20.27
C TYR A 19 10.63 -8.10 19.73
N ILE A 20 9.85 -7.80 18.69
CA ILE A 20 9.74 -6.43 18.13
C ILE A 20 9.24 -5.46 19.21
N ALA A 21 8.22 -5.84 19.97
CA ALA A 21 7.67 -5.03 21.04
C ALA A 21 8.70 -4.75 22.15
N GLN A 22 9.40 -5.78 22.62
CA GLN A 22 10.45 -5.63 23.63
C GLN A 22 11.54 -4.66 23.18
N ASN A 23 12.01 -4.78 21.93
CA ASN A 23 13.02 -3.87 21.40
C ASN A 23 12.49 -2.44 21.25
N TYR A 24 11.27 -2.27 20.76
CA TYR A 24 10.64 -0.97 20.64
C TYR A 24 10.52 -0.27 22.01
N TYR A 25 9.96 -0.93 23.02
CA TYR A 25 9.78 -0.32 24.34
C TYR A 25 11.10 -0.13 25.09
N ARG A 26 12.12 -0.97 24.84
CA ARG A 26 13.47 -0.70 25.31
C ARG A 26 14.02 0.59 24.72
N SER A 27 13.95 0.77 23.39
CA SER A 27 14.43 2.00 22.75
C SER A 27 13.67 3.25 23.20
N GLU A 28 12.35 3.17 23.36
CA GLU A 28 11.52 4.29 23.84
C GLU A 28 11.80 4.64 25.31
N GLY A 29 12.10 3.64 26.14
CA GLY A 29 12.43 3.84 27.56
C GLY A 29 13.84 4.42 27.75
N GLU A 30 14.80 4.04 26.91
CA GLU A 30 16.16 4.61 26.90
C GLU A 30 16.17 6.05 26.36
N THR A 31 15.36 6.35 25.34
CA THR A 31 15.27 7.68 24.75
C THR A 31 13.87 7.87 24.18
N PRO A 32 13.02 8.70 24.81
CA PRO A 32 11.66 8.95 24.32
C PRO A 32 11.68 9.42 22.86
N GLY A 33 10.88 8.76 22.00
CA GLY A 33 10.78 9.09 20.58
C GLY A 33 11.81 8.40 19.67
N LYS A 34 12.70 7.57 20.22
CA LYS A 34 13.69 6.80 19.44
C LYS A 34 13.10 5.55 18.78
N GLY A 35 11.94 5.08 19.22
CA GLY A 35 11.26 3.94 18.63
C GLY A 35 10.73 4.26 17.23
N HIS A 36 10.76 3.27 16.33
CA HIS A 36 10.24 3.45 14.97
C HIS A 36 8.74 3.81 15.00
N PRO A 37 8.30 4.93 14.37
CA PRO A 37 6.95 5.46 14.56
C PRO A 37 5.85 4.51 14.10
N TYR A 38 6.01 3.84 12.95
CA TYR A 38 4.99 2.92 12.43
C TYR A 38 4.87 1.62 13.23
N ILE A 39 6.00 1.04 13.67
CA ILE A 39 5.99 -0.07 14.62
C ILE A 39 5.30 0.36 15.92
N GLY A 40 5.64 1.54 16.44
CA GLY A 40 4.98 2.11 17.61
C GLY A 40 3.47 2.25 17.44
N ALA A 41 3.02 2.72 16.28
CA ALA A 41 1.60 2.87 15.98
C ALA A 41 0.86 1.53 15.98
N TRP A 42 1.43 0.50 15.37
CA TRP A 42 0.88 -0.87 15.46
C TRP A 42 0.83 -1.37 16.90
N LEU A 43 1.94 -1.26 17.65
CA LEU A 43 2.04 -1.81 19.00
C LEU A 43 1.13 -1.12 20.00
N LYS A 44 0.91 0.19 19.83
CA LYS A 44 0.06 1.04 20.68
C LYS A 44 -1.42 1.01 20.24
N ALA A 45 -1.74 0.43 19.09
CA ALA A 45 -3.12 0.35 18.62
C ALA A 45 -3.96 -0.60 19.50
N GLY A 46 -5.21 -0.21 19.81
CA GLY A 46 -6.09 -0.98 20.69
C GLY A 46 -6.35 -2.42 20.20
N PHE A 47 -6.39 -2.64 18.89
CA PHE A 47 -6.58 -3.96 18.30
C PHE A 47 -5.39 -4.91 18.51
N MET A 48 -4.21 -4.39 18.85
CA MET A 48 -2.98 -5.18 18.99
C MET A 48 -3.09 -6.21 20.12
N LYS A 49 -3.79 -5.85 21.21
CA LYS A 49 -4.09 -6.77 22.32
C LYS A 49 -4.94 -7.95 21.84
N THR A 50 -5.96 -7.67 21.04
CA THR A 50 -6.84 -8.69 20.44
C THR A 50 -6.06 -9.64 19.54
N ILE A 51 -5.31 -9.12 18.56
CA ILE A 51 -4.60 -9.99 17.61
C ILE A 51 -3.44 -10.77 18.27
N ARG A 52 -2.82 -10.24 19.34
CA ARG A 52 -1.83 -11.01 20.14
C ARG A 52 -2.48 -12.11 20.97
N GLY A 53 -3.74 -11.98 21.36
CA GLY A 53 -4.46 -13.03 22.09
C GLY A 53 -5.01 -14.14 21.19
N ASP A 54 -5.10 -13.90 19.89
CA ASP A 54 -5.78 -14.77 18.95
C ASP A 54 -4.82 -15.77 18.26
N VAL A 55 -5.13 -17.05 18.38
CA VAL A 55 -4.36 -18.15 17.80
C VAL A 55 -4.31 -18.10 16.26
N ASN A 56 -5.36 -17.57 15.61
CA ASN A 56 -5.43 -17.44 14.16
C ASN A 56 -4.34 -16.50 13.62
N PHE A 57 -3.86 -15.56 14.44
CA PHE A 57 -2.79 -14.62 14.09
C PHE A 57 -1.37 -15.18 14.30
N SER A 58 -1.22 -16.43 14.77
CA SER A 58 0.10 -17.00 15.08
C SER A 58 1.07 -16.96 13.89
N SER A 59 0.65 -17.36 12.68
CA SER A 59 1.54 -17.30 11.51
C SER A 59 1.80 -15.87 11.02
N PHE A 60 0.83 -14.97 11.21
CA PHE A 60 0.93 -13.56 10.83
C PHE A 60 1.98 -12.86 11.71
N LEU A 61 1.86 -12.98 13.03
CA LEU A 61 2.75 -12.35 14.02
C LEU A 61 4.14 -12.98 14.17
N ASN A 62 4.42 -14.06 13.41
CA ASN A 62 5.71 -14.76 13.41
C ASN A 62 6.47 -14.66 12.07
N HIS A 63 5.99 -13.86 11.12
CA HIS A 63 6.60 -13.74 9.80
C HIS A 63 8.04 -13.21 9.87
N THR A 64 8.96 -13.76 9.07
CA THR A 64 10.39 -13.40 9.17
C THR A 64 10.66 -11.90 8.98
N ASN A 65 9.93 -11.25 8.07
CA ASN A 65 10.12 -9.83 7.78
C ASN A 65 9.07 -8.94 8.46
N LEU A 66 8.50 -9.37 9.59
CA LEU A 66 7.34 -8.71 10.21
C LEU A 66 7.51 -7.19 10.38
N SER A 67 8.65 -6.68 10.86
CA SER A 67 8.85 -5.23 11.00
C SER A 67 8.64 -4.48 9.67
N LYS A 68 9.24 -4.98 8.58
CA LYS A 68 9.09 -4.43 7.24
C LYS A 68 7.62 -4.45 6.78
N GLU A 69 6.93 -5.56 6.97
CA GLU A 69 5.51 -5.68 6.61
C GLU A 69 4.63 -4.68 7.38
N LEU A 70 4.90 -4.46 8.66
CA LEU A 70 4.18 -3.50 9.51
C LEU A 70 4.45 -2.06 9.07
N THR A 71 5.70 -1.70 8.74
CA THR A 71 6.03 -0.34 8.31
C THR A 71 5.45 -0.02 6.92
N GLU A 72 5.53 -0.95 5.98
CA GLU A 72 4.97 -0.78 4.63
C GLU A 72 3.45 -0.65 4.62
N SER A 73 2.77 -1.54 5.33
CA SER A 73 1.30 -1.49 5.46
C SER A 73 0.84 -0.20 6.13
N TYR A 74 1.55 0.26 7.18
CA TYR A 74 1.20 1.50 7.85
C TYR A 74 1.46 2.74 6.99
N GLY A 75 2.58 2.77 6.26
CA GLY A 75 2.89 3.85 5.32
C GLY A 75 1.80 4.01 4.26
N VAL A 76 1.34 2.91 3.67
CA VAL A 76 0.24 2.93 2.69
C VAL A 76 -1.10 3.30 3.33
N TYR A 77 -1.39 2.80 4.54
CA TYR A 77 -2.57 3.23 5.31
C TYR A 77 -2.61 4.75 5.50
N LEU A 78 -1.50 5.40 5.85
CA LEU A 78 -1.47 6.86 5.96
C LEU A 78 -1.76 7.56 4.62
N GLN A 79 -1.40 6.94 3.50
CA GLN A 79 -1.76 7.48 2.19
C GLN A 79 -3.26 7.33 1.90
N VAL A 80 -3.91 6.25 2.36
CA VAL A 80 -5.37 6.07 2.32
C VAL A 80 -6.06 7.19 3.10
N VAL A 81 -5.62 7.43 4.34
CA VAL A 81 -6.17 8.50 5.19
C VAL A 81 -6.04 9.86 4.51
N LYS A 82 -4.85 10.21 4.01
CA LYS A 82 -4.62 11.48 3.27
C LYS A 82 -5.47 11.61 2.01
N VAL A 83 -5.87 10.50 1.40
CA VAL A 83 -6.76 10.49 0.23
C VAL A 83 -8.20 10.76 0.65
N LEU A 84 -8.66 10.13 1.74
CA LEU A 84 -10.00 10.33 2.29
C LEU A 84 -10.18 11.75 2.88
N GLU A 85 -9.21 12.25 3.64
CA GLU A 85 -9.24 13.58 4.28
C GLU A 85 -9.31 14.75 3.29
N LYS A 86 -8.75 14.58 2.09
CA LYS A 86 -8.83 15.62 1.03
C LYS A 86 -10.25 15.83 0.50
N GLY A 87 -11.21 15.01 0.93
CA GLY A 87 -12.64 15.20 0.71
C GLY A 87 -13.10 14.82 -0.70
N GLY A 88 -14.37 14.44 -0.81
CA GLY A 88 -15.07 14.34 -2.09
C GLY A 88 -15.00 12.98 -2.81
N LEU A 89 -14.38 11.96 -2.20
CA LEU A 89 -14.33 10.62 -2.79
C LEU A 89 -15.50 9.73 -2.39
N ASP A 90 -15.81 9.67 -1.09
CA ASP A 90 -16.82 8.77 -0.56
C ASP A 90 -18.24 9.28 -0.82
N GLY A 91 -18.51 10.57 -0.62
CA GLY A 91 -19.84 11.15 -0.81
C GLY A 91 -20.92 10.41 -0.02
N GLY A 92 -20.55 9.79 1.11
CA GLY A 92 -21.39 8.92 1.92
C GLY A 92 -21.54 7.47 1.42
N ARG A 93 -20.90 7.09 0.30
CA ARG A 93 -20.92 5.70 -0.19
C ARG A 93 -19.96 4.81 0.60
N PRO A 94 -20.30 3.53 0.82
CA PRO A 94 -19.41 2.56 1.46
C PRO A 94 -18.07 2.42 0.74
N LEU A 95 -17.01 2.14 1.49
CA LEU A 95 -15.67 1.91 0.94
C LEU A 95 -15.47 0.44 0.55
N VAL A 96 -14.76 0.23 -0.55
CA VAL A 96 -14.24 -1.09 -0.92
C VAL A 96 -12.76 -1.00 -1.30
N PHE A 97 -11.95 -1.83 -0.67
CA PHE A 97 -10.51 -1.90 -0.89
C PHE A 97 -10.15 -3.19 -1.63
N PHE A 98 -9.31 -3.07 -2.64
CA PHE A 98 -8.69 -4.20 -3.34
C PHE A 98 -7.18 -4.17 -3.09
N ASP A 99 -6.72 -5.04 -2.19
CA ASP A 99 -5.31 -5.23 -1.88
C ASP A 99 -4.72 -6.25 -2.87
N MET A 100 -4.07 -5.75 -3.92
CA MET A 100 -3.60 -6.53 -5.06
C MET A 100 -2.18 -7.05 -4.84
N CYS A 101 -1.96 -8.34 -5.12
CA CYS A 101 -0.73 -9.06 -4.77
C CYS A 101 -0.40 -8.94 -3.28
N SER A 102 -1.45 -9.03 -2.47
CA SER A 102 -1.48 -8.78 -1.04
C SER A 102 -0.58 -9.68 -0.17
N GLY A 103 -0.11 -10.82 -0.68
CA GLY A 103 0.61 -11.80 0.11
C GLY A 103 -0.19 -12.19 1.37
N LYS A 104 0.40 -12.00 2.55
CA LYS A 104 -0.28 -12.28 3.83
C LYS A 104 -1.33 -11.24 4.23
N GLY A 105 -1.48 -10.13 3.52
CA GLY A 105 -2.54 -9.15 3.77
C GLY A 105 -2.30 -8.27 5.00
N TYR A 106 -1.08 -7.78 5.25
CA TYR A 106 -0.83 -6.86 6.37
C TYR A 106 -1.57 -5.54 6.22
N LEU A 107 -1.63 -5.00 5.01
CA LEU A 107 -2.43 -3.83 4.69
C LEU A 107 -3.92 -4.14 4.87
N SER A 108 -4.42 -5.24 4.31
CA SER A 108 -5.80 -5.70 4.51
C SER A 108 -6.19 -5.85 5.99
N CYS A 109 -5.30 -6.44 6.80
CA CYS A 109 -5.50 -6.59 8.24
C CYS A 109 -5.58 -5.24 8.94
N LEU A 110 -4.68 -4.30 8.63
CA LEU A 110 -4.71 -2.96 9.20
C LEU A 110 -6.00 -2.23 8.81
N LEU A 111 -6.36 -2.26 7.53
CA LEU A 111 -7.59 -1.64 7.02
C LEU A 111 -8.84 -2.21 7.66
N SER A 112 -8.87 -3.51 7.99
CA SER A 112 -10.00 -4.15 8.67
C SER A 112 -10.30 -3.51 10.03
N PHE A 113 -9.25 -3.17 10.79
CA PHE A 113 -9.41 -2.51 12.09
C PHE A 113 -9.66 -1.01 11.96
N MET A 114 -9.03 -0.34 10.99
CA MET A 114 -9.17 1.11 10.82
C MET A 114 -10.48 1.51 10.11
N PHE A 115 -11.05 0.60 9.31
CA PHE A 115 -12.28 0.80 8.54
C PHE A 115 -13.20 -0.43 8.69
N PRO A 116 -13.79 -0.67 9.87
CA PRO A 116 -14.57 -1.88 10.15
C PRO A 116 -15.80 -2.06 9.24
N GLU A 117 -16.36 -0.95 8.72
CA GLU A 117 -17.51 -0.95 7.82
C GLU A 117 -17.14 -1.10 6.33
N ALA A 118 -15.85 -1.04 5.99
CA ALA A 118 -15.40 -1.20 4.61
C ALA A 118 -15.42 -2.68 4.19
N THR A 119 -15.58 -2.94 2.90
CA THR A 119 -15.32 -4.28 2.34
C THR A 119 -13.89 -4.38 1.84
N ILE A 120 -13.15 -5.42 2.23
CA ILE A 120 -11.75 -5.60 1.84
C ILE A 120 -11.59 -6.91 1.07
N TYR A 121 -11.09 -6.80 -0.15
CA TYR A 121 -10.75 -7.91 -1.01
C TYR A 121 -9.24 -8.06 -1.07
N GLN A 122 -8.74 -9.12 -0.47
CA GLN A 122 -7.36 -9.54 -0.55
C GLN A 122 -7.18 -10.41 -1.80
N VAL A 123 -6.39 -9.95 -2.78
CA VAL A 123 -6.20 -10.64 -4.06
C VAL A 123 -4.74 -11.08 -4.20
N ASP A 124 -4.52 -12.37 -4.42
CA ASP A 124 -3.19 -12.92 -4.69
C ASP A 124 -3.29 -14.24 -5.49
N TYR A 125 -2.30 -14.53 -6.33
CA TYR A 125 -2.27 -15.78 -7.10
C TYR A 125 -1.68 -16.96 -6.29
N ASN A 126 -0.86 -16.68 -5.27
CA ASN A 126 -0.11 -17.68 -4.54
C ASN A 126 -0.99 -18.53 -3.62
N LYS A 127 -1.13 -19.82 -3.95
CA LYS A 127 -1.92 -20.80 -3.18
C LYS A 127 -1.32 -21.21 -1.82
N HIS A 128 -0.06 -20.84 -1.53
CA HIS A 128 0.67 -21.31 -0.36
C HIS A 128 0.68 -20.32 0.81
N ILE A 129 -0.06 -19.21 0.69
CA ILE A 129 -0.13 -18.21 1.74
C ILE A 129 -0.95 -18.77 2.92
N LYS A 130 -0.39 -18.69 4.13
CA LYS A 130 -1.11 -19.05 5.37
C LYS A 130 -1.99 -17.88 5.80
N LEU A 131 -3.30 -18.08 5.76
CA LEU A 131 -4.32 -17.03 5.91
C LEU A 131 -5.26 -17.25 7.11
N ASP A 132 -4.85 -18.02 8.12
CA ASP A 132 -5.71 -18.34 9.26
C ASP A 132 -6.27 -17.11 9.97
N HIS A 133 -5.48 -16.03 10.06
CA HIS A 133 -5.88 -14.75 10.65
C HIS A 133 -7.14 -14.14 10.02
N LEU A 134 -7.45 -14.44 8.75
CA LEU A 134 -8.67 -13.98 8.09
C LEU A 134 -9.94 -14.55 8.73
N LYS A 135 -9.86 -15.71 9.41
CA LYS A 135 -11.00 -16.28 10.16
C LYS A 135 -11.51 -15.35 11.26
N SER A 136 -10.65 -14.44 11.72
CA SER A 136 -10.96 -13.47 12.79
C SER A 136 -11.30 -12.07 12.25
N LEU A 137 -11.22 -11.85 10.94
CA LEU A 137 -11.52 -10.56 10.30
C LEU A 137 -12.87 -10.65 9.59
N LYS A 138 -13.84 -9.84 10.04
CA LYS A 138 -15.24 -9.93 9.57
C LYS A 138 -15.46 -9.40 8.15
N ASN A 139 -14.62 -8.45 7.72
CA ASN A 139 -14.81 -7.68 6.51
C ASN A 139 -13.70 -7.88 5.46
N VAL A 140 -12.85 -8.90 5.65
CA VAL A 140 -11.77 -9.25 4.73
C VAL A 140 -12.05 -10.61 4.10
N THR A 141 -11.95 -10.70 2.78
CA THR A 141 -12.03 -11.98 2.06
C THR A 141 -10.85 -12.16 1.12
N PHE A 142 -10.32 -13.38 1.04
CA PHE A 142 -9.23 -13.73 0.13
C PHE A 142 -9.75 -14.32 -1.17
N HIS A 143 -9.22 -13.84 -2.29
CA HIS A 143 -9.56 -14.30 -3.63
C HIS A 143 -8.30 -14.71 -4.38
N ARG A 144 -8.20 -16.00 -4.70
CA ARG A 144 -7.08 -16.53 -5.46
C ARG A 144 -7.25 -16.26 -6.95
N LEU A 145 -6.77 -15.13 -7.41
CA LEU A 145 -6.95 -14.67 -8.79
C LEU A 145 -5.63 -14.15 -9.37
N ASP A 146 -5.44 -14.35 -10.67
CA ASP A 146 -4.39 -13.68 -11.44
C ASP A 146 -4.87 -12.29 -11.84
N ILE A 147 -4.07 -11.26 -11.53
CA ILE A 147 -4.37 -9.86 -11.88
C ILE A 147 -4.43 -9.63 -13.41
N PHE A 148 -3.80 -10.49 -14.20
CA PHE A 148 -3.87 -10.45 -15.67
C PHE A 148 -5.05 -11.22 -16.24
N ASN A 149 -5.85 -11.90 -15.42
CA ASN A 149 -7.05 -12.59 -15.88
C ASN A 149 -7.98 -11.61 -16.59
N SER A 150 -8.55 -12.03 -17.73
CA SER A 150 -9.44 -11.21 -18.56
C SER A 150 -10.70 -10.78 -17.80
N GLY A 151 -11.24 -11.63 -16.92
CA GLY A 151 -12.41 -11.35 -16.09
C GLY A 151 -12.11 -10.47 -14.87
N MET A 152 -10.85 -10.13 -14.57
CA MET A 152 -10.49 -9.36 -13.38
C MET A 152 -11.15 -7.98 -13.35
N LYS A 153 -11.23 -7.30 -14.51
CA LYS A 153 -11.83 -5.97 -14.60
C LYS A 153 -13.32 -6.00 -14.24
N ASP A 154 -14.05 -6.97 -14.77
CA ASP A 154 -15.48 -7.11 -14.51
C ASP A 154 -15.74 -7.56 -13.07
N TRP A 155 -14.88 -8.45 -12.54
CA TRP A 155 -14.90 -8.85 -11.14
C TRP A 155 -14.74 -7.66 -10.18
N ILE A 156 -13.84 -6.71 -10.47
CA ILE A 156 -13.67 -5.47 -9.70
C ILE A 156 -14.91 -4.57 -9.86
N LYS A 157 -15.37 -4.33 -11.10
CA LYS A 157 -16.54 -3.48 -11.39
C LYS A 157 -17.78 -3.91 -10.61
N GLU A 158 -18.10 -5.20 -10.63
CA GLU A 158 -19.22 -5.77 -9.89
C GLU A 158 -19.14 -5.44 -8.39
N ARG A 159 -17.93 -5.53 -7.81
CA ARG A 159 -17.70 -5.33 -6.38
C ARG A 159 -17.65 -3.87 -5.98
N THR A 160 -17.38 -2.97 -6.93
CA THR A 160 -17.43 -1.52 -6.74
C THR A 160 -18.82 -0.91 -6.92
N GLN A 161 -19.82 -1.65 -7.41
CA GLN A 161 -21.17 -1.12 -7.60
C GLN A 161 -21.73 -0.50 -6.31
N GLY A 162 -22.09 0.78 -6.38
CA GLY A 162 -22.62 1.56 -5.26
C GLY A 162 -21.60 1.90 -4.17
N LYS A 163 -20.31 1.59 -4.39
CA LYS A 163 -19.21 1.80 -3.43
C LYS A 163 -18.13 2.68 -4.02
N VAL A 164 -17.18 3.09 -3.17
CA VAL A 164 -16.00 3.84 -3.58
C VAL A 164 -14.81 2.89 -3.57
N GLY A 165 -14.34 2.56 -4.77
CA GLY A 165 -13.26 1.61 -4.98
C GLY A 165 -11.88 2.22 -4.78
N PHE A 166 -11.06 1.54 -4.00
CA PHE A 166 -9.64 1.77 -3.83
C PHE A 166 -8.88 0.56 -4.37
N VAL A 167 -7.99 0.77 -5.34
CA VAL A 167 -7.03 -0.27 -5.75
C VAL A 167 -5.68 0.04 -5.11
N LEU A 168 -5.16 -0.93 -4.38
CA LEU A 168 -3.96 -0.81 -3.54
C LEU A 168 -2.94 -1.85 -4.00
N GLY A 169 -1.67 -1.49 -4.06
CA GLY A 169 -0.61 -2.44 -4.38
C GLY A 169 0.70 -2.07 -3.70
N ILE A 170 1.24 -2.99 -2.92
CA ILE A 170 2.57 -2.88 -2.30
C ILE A 170 3.51 -3.87 -2.98
N HIS A 171 4.69 -3.40 -3.36
CA HIS A 171 5.73 -4.18 -4.04
C HIS A 171 5.37 -4.79 -5.39
N LEU A 172 4.47 -4.15 -6.14
CA LEU A 172 4.13 -4.63 -7.48
C LEU A 172 5.34 -4.53 -8.42
N CYS A 173 5.81 -5.69 -8.89
CA CYS A 173 6.95 -5.81 -9.78
C CYS A 173 6.53 -5.75 -11.26
N GLY A 174 7.32 -5.06 -12.08
CA GLY A 174 7.15 -5.02 -13.53
C GLY A 174 5.69 -4.73 -13.94
N GLU A 175 5.15 -5.60 -14.80
CA GLU A 175 3.81 -5.45 -15.41
C GLU A 175 2.64 -5.43 -14.40
N LEU A 176 2.85 -5.85 -13.15
CA LEU A 176 1.82 -5.76 -12.11
C LEU A 176 1.42 -4.31 -11.83
N SER A 177 2.39 -3.39 -11.87
CA SER A 177 2.15 -1.96 -11.57
C SER A 177 1.31 -1.29 -12.68
N PRO A 178 1.67 -1.36 -13.98
CA PRO A 178 0.80 -0.88 -15.06
C PRO A 178 -0.58 -1.54 -15.06
N ARG A 179 -0.65 -2.84 -14.73
CA ARG A 179 -1.94 -3.53 -14.65
C ARG A 179 -2.83 -2.94 -13.55
N LEU A 180 -2.30 -2.66 -12.36
CA LEU A 180 -3.05 -1.99 -11.30
C LEU A 180 -3.54 -0.60 -11.75
N ILE A 181 -2.67 0.18 -12.40
CA ILE A 181 -3.01 1.50 -12.96
C ILE A 181 -4.16 1.39 -13.96
N SER A 182 -4.17 0.35 -14.82
CA SER A 182 -5.26 0.15 -15.79
C SER A 182 -6.63 -0.02 -15.12
N PHE A 183 -6.72 -0.68 -13.97
CA PHE A 183 -7.99 -0.79 -13.24
C PHE A 183 -8.45 0.56 -12.71
N PHE A 184 -7.52 1.34 -12.16
CA PHE A 184 -7.82 2.71 -11.77
C PHE A 184 -8.30 3.53 -12.96
N ASP A 185 -7.60 3.52 -14.08
CA ASP A 185 -7.93 4.36 -15.23
C ASP A 185 -9.22 3.95 -15.96
N GLU A 186 -9.57 2.66 -15.94
CA GLU A 186 -10.65 2.11 -16.76
C GLU A 186 -11.94 1.76 -16.00
N ILE A 187 -11.93 1.73 -14.66
CA ILE A 187 -13.11 1.42 -13.85
C ILE A 187 -13.58 2.69 -13.13
N GLU A 188 -14.75 3.21 -13.51
CA GLU A 188 -15.26 4.49 -13.03
C GLU A 188 -15.40 4.57 -11.51
N ASP A 189 -15.97 3.53 -10.88
CA ASP A 189 -16.15 3.45 -9.44
C ASP A 189 -14.86 3.18 -8.66
N VAL A 190 -13.75 2.85 -9.33
CA VAL A 190 -12.41 2.91 -8.73
C VAL A 190 -11.98 4.37 -8.74
N ARG A 191 -12.05 5.00 -7.57
CA ARG A 191 -11.83 6.44 -7.36
C ARG A 191 -10.46 6.76 -6.82
N ALA A 192 -9.75 5.78 -6.27
CA ALA A 192 -8.42 5.97 -5.70
C ALA A 192 -7.48 4.82 -6.07
N LEU A 193 -6.22 5.19 -6.31
CA LEU A 193 -5.09 4.30 -6.51
C LEU A 193 -4.01 4.66 -5.48
N LEU A 194 -3.47 3.64 -4.82
CA LEU A 194 -2.22 3.74 -4.07
C LEU A 194 -1.29 2.62 -4.49
N LEU A 195 -0.11 2.99 -4.94
CA LEU A 195 0.87 2.08 -5.51
C LEU A 195 2.24 2.35 -4.91
N CYS A 196 2.81 1.36 -4.24
CA CYS A 196 4.22 1.32 -3.87
C CYS A 196 4.92 0.33 -4.82
N PRO A 197 5.50 0.79 -5.94
CA PRO A 197 6.15 -0.11 -6.89
C PRO A 197 7.43 -0.70 -6.29
N CYS A 198 7.91 -1.83 -6.82
CA CYS A 198 9.15 -2.46 -6.37
C CYS A 198 10.27 -2.37 -7.40
N CYS A 199 10.11 -3.03 -8.55
CA CYS A 199 11.17 -3.16 -9.55
C CYS A 199 10.65 -2.96 -10.97
N ILE A 200 11.51 -2.35 -11.78
CA ILE A 200 11.43 -2.40 -13.23
C ILE A 200 11.57 -3.85 -13.72
N SER A 201 10.80 -4.23 -14.74
CA SER A 201 10.95 -5.54 -15.38
C SER A 201 12.35 -5.68 -15.98
N LYS A 202 13.06 -6.78 -15.70
CA LYS A 202 14.36 -7.09 -16.33
C LYS A 202 14.27 -7.20 -17.86
N LYS A 203 13.06 -7.38 -18.40
CA LYS A 203 12.79 -7.44 -19.84
C LYS A 203 12.70 -6.04 -20.47
N ASN A 204 12.54 -4.98 -19.68
CA ASN A 204 12.49 -3.60 -20.18
C ASN A 204 13.91 -3.06 -20.35
N THR A 205 14.63 -3.60 -21.34
CA THR A 205 16.03 -3.27 -21.62
C THR A 205 16.21 -1.80 -22.01
N VAL A 206 15.23 -1.20 -22.69
CA VAL A 206 15.24 0.21 -23.09
C VAL A 206 15.31 1.10 -21.85
N MET A 207 14.38 0.94 -20.91
CA MET A 207 14.35 1.80 -19.72
C MET A 207 15.52 1.51 -18.76
N LEU A 208 16.00 0.27 -18.70
CA LEU A 208 17.25 -0.04 -17.99
C LEU A 208 18.46 0.68 -18.60
N GLN A 209 18.53 0.78 -19.93
CA GLN A 209 19.58 1.51 -20.61
C GLN A 209 19.42 3.03 -20.40
N THR A 210 18.20 3.56 -20.51
CA THR A 210 17.90 4.97 -20.22
C THR A 210 18.31 5.37 -18.80
N ALA A 211 18.06 4.53 -17.80
CA ALA A 211 18.49 4.78 -16.42
C ALA A 211 20.02 4.89 -16.32
N ARG A 212 20.77 4.02 -17.02
CA ARG A 212 22.24 4.09 -17.06
C ARG A 212 22.73 5.34 -17.78
N ASP A 213 22.19 5.63 -18.96
CA ASP A 213 22.60 6.76 -19.79
C ASP A 213 22.39 8.10 -19.07
N LEU A 214 21.32 8.20 -18.29
CA LEU A 214 20.99 9.37 -17.49
C LEU A 214 21.60 9.36 -16.08
N SER A 215 22.32 8.30 -15.69
CA SER A 215 22.84 8.10 -14.32
C SER A 215 21.76 8.24 -13.24
N ILE A 216 20.57 7.70 -13.51
CA ILE A 216 19.40 7.74 -12.64
C ILE A 216 19.19 6.36 -12.00
N ASN A 217 18.75 6.32 -10.73
CA ASN A 217 18.36 5.07 -10.09
C ASN A 217 17.18 4.40 -10.83
N ASN A 218 17.33 3.13 -11.20
CA ASN A 218 16.29 2.35 -11.91
C ASN A 218 14.91 2.43 -11.24
N TYR A 219 14.88 2.45 -9.91
CA TYR A 219 13.64 2.53 -9.14
C TYR A 219 12.97 3.90 -9.23
N ASP A 220 13.76 4.97 -9.16
CA ASP A 220 13.27 6.33 -9.27
C ASP A 220 12.73 6.58 -10.68
N LEU A 221 13.46 6.13 -11.73
CA LEU A 221 12.97 6.21 -13.11
C LEU A 221 11.67 5.42 -13.29
N TRP A 222 11.61 4.19 -12.79
CA TRP A 222 10.43 3.35 -12.91
C TRP A 222 9.20 3.95 -12.22
N THR A 223 9.38 4.49 -11.01
CA THR A 223 8.30 5.15 -10.27
C THR A 223 7.81 6.39 -11.03
N MET A 224 8.72 7.16 -11.62
CA MET A 224 8.36 8.33 -12.45
C MET A 224 7.58 7.93 -13.71
N GLU A 225 7.99 6.86 -14.39
CA GLU A 225 7.28 6.35 -15.56
C GLU A 225 5.83 5.97 -15.20
N LEU A 226 5.66 5.16 -14.14
CA LEU A 226 4.36 4.75 -13.66
C LEU A 226 3.48 5.95 -13.29
N TYR A 227 4.07 6.96 -12.64
CA TYR A 227 3.36 8.20 -12.31
C TYR A 227 2.85 8.91 -13.57
N TYR A 228 3.62 8.91 -14.66
CA TYR A 228 3.20 9.52 -15.92
C TYR A 228 2.23 8.67 -16.74
N THR A 229 2.21 7.34 -16.55
CA THR A 229 1.23 6.45 -17.19
C THR A 229 -0.21 6.75 -16.72
N ILE A 230 -0.40 7.13 -15.46
CA ILE A 230 -1.73 7.45 -14.92
C ILE A 230 -2.33 8.64 -15.68
N LYS A 231 -3.61 8.54 -16.07
CA LYS A 231 -4.32 9.60 -16.81
C LYS A 231 -4.17 11.00 -16.18
N SER A 232 -4.09 12.02 -17.03
CA SER A 232 -3.81 13.40 -16.62
C SER A 232 -5.00 14.15 -16.03
N ASP A 233 -6.22 13.64 -16.20
CA ASP A 233 -7.48 14.20 -15.70
C ASP A 233 -7.76 13.85 -14.23
N CYS A 234 -6.79 13.27 -13.53
CA CYS A 234 -6.87 12.93 -12.11
C CYS A 234 -5.91 13.75 -11.25
N SER A 235 -6.19 13.85 -9.96
CA SER A 235 -5.24 14.38 -8.98
C SER A 235 -4.27 13.28 -8.59
N LYS A 236 -2.99 13.44 -8.96
CA LYS A 236 -1.93 12.46 -8.71
C LYS A 236 -0.70 13.06 -8.02
N ARG A 237 -0.12 12.29 -7.10
CA ARG A 237 1.09 12.62 -6.34
C ARG A 237 2.06 11.45 -6.35
N ILE A 238 3.34 11.78 -6.22
CA ILE A 238 4.44 10.85 -5.96
C ILE A 238 5.17 11.36 -4.71
N GLY A 239 5.65 10.46 -3.87
CA GLY A 239 6.45 10.82 -2.71
C GLY A 239 7.27 9.65 -2.19
N LYS A 240 8.17 9.95 -1.24
CA LYS A 240 8.98 8.99 -0.50
C LYS A 240 8.52 8.95 0.95
N ASP A 241 8.54 7.78 1.58
CA ASP A 241 8.27 7.63 3.00
C ASP A 241 9.50 7.10 3.74
N GLN A 242 10.14 7.98 4.51
CA GLN A 242 11.38 7.64 5.23
C GLN A 242 11.16 6.65 6.38
N TYR A 243 9.91 6.38 6.77
CA TYR A 243 9.56 5.44 7.83
C TYR A 243 9.11 4.08 7.28
N ILE A 244 9.25 3.84 5.98
CA ILE A 244 9.12 2.49 5.42
C ILE A 244 10.51 1.83 5.46
N ASP A 245 10.61 0.69 6.15
CA ASP A 245 11.87 -0.08 6.31
C ASP A 245 12.20 -0.88 5.03
N SER A 246 12.13 -0.23 3.88
CA SER A 246 12.52 -0.77 2.58
C SER A 246 13.19 0.30 1.76
N GLU A 247 14.20 -0.10 0.97
CA GLU A 247 14.75 0.74 -0.09
C GLU A 247 13.69 1.15 -1.13
N LYS A 248 12.59 0.40 -1.22
CA LYS A 248 11.46 0.66 -2.13
C LYS A 248 10.33 1.38 -1.40
N ASN A 249 10.61 2.62 -1.01
CA ASN A 249 9.72 3.46 -0.21
C ASN A 249 9.03 4.60 -0.97
N HIS A 250 9.02 4.55 -2.31
CA HIS A 250 8.19 5.48 -3.07
C HIS A 250 6.74 5.01 -3.07
N PHE A 251 5.83 5.98 -3.04
CA PHE A 251 4.42 5.76 -3.29
C PHE A 251 3.93 6.69 -4.40
N ILE A 252 2.97 6.18 -5.16
CA ILE A 252 2.17 6.93 -6.12
C ILE A 252 0.74 6.89 -5.61
N GLY A 253 0.12 8.05 -5.46
CA GLY A 253 -1.28 8.17 -5.11
C GLY A 253 -2.03 8.91 -6.20
N ALA A 254 -3.16 8.39 -6.65
CA ALA A 254 -4.03 9.06 -7.61
C ALA A 254 -5.50 8.99 -7.19
N THR A 255 -6.24 10.02 -7.54
CA THR A 255 -7.65 10.19 -7.16
C THR A 255 -8.43 10.80 -8.31
N LYS A 256 -9.56 10.20 -8.65
CA LYS A 256 -10.52 10.80 -9.58
C LYS A 256 -11.37 11.80 -8.80
N LEU A 257 -11.34 13.07 -9.19
CA LEU A 257 -12.24 14.08 -8.62
C LEU A 257 -13.65 13.88 -9.19
N LYS A 258 -14.67 14.20 -8.40
CA LYS A 258 -16.05 14.17 -8.89
C LYS A 258 -16.17 15.22 -10.01
N GLN A 259 -16.79 14.87 -11.13
CA GLN A 259 -17.23 15.88 -12.10
C GLN A 259 -18.35 16.69 -11.43
N THR A 260 -17.98 17.70 -10.67
CA THR A 260 -18.85 18.80 -10.27
C THR A 260 -18.08 20.08 -10.57
N ASP A 261 -18.56 20.79 -11.58
CA ASP A 261 -18.14 22.08 -12.11
C ASP A 261 -16.70 22.23 -12.62
N THR A 262 -16.58 21.92 -13.91
CA THR A 262 -15.59 22.52 -14.83
C THR A 262 -15.61 24.05 -14.74
N THR A 263 -14.49 24.64 -14.32
CA THR A 263 -13.98 25.87 -14.94
C THR A 263 -12.46 25.79 -15.13
N THR A 264 -12.11 25.75 -16.42
CA THR A 264 -10.84 26.13 -17.08
C THR A 264 -9.53 25.45 -16.66
N ARG A 265 -9.02 24.53 -17.50
CA ARG A 265 -7.57 24.41 -17.77
C ARG A 265 -7.29 24.19 -19.26
N THR A 266 -6.39 25.01 -19.79
CA THR A 266 -5.88 25.06 -21.15
C THR A 266 -4.94 23.88 -21.46
N PRO A 267 -4.91 23.37 -22.72
CA PRO A 267 -4.06 22.25 -23.10
C PRO A 267 -2.66 22.70 -23.52
N GLY A 268 -1.67 21.91 -23.12
CA GLY A 268 -0.29 22.02 -23.55
C GLY A 268 0.59 20.99 -22.83
N SER A 269 0.50 19.72 -23.21
CA SER A 269 1.37 18.67 -22.69
C SER A 269 2.70 18.61 -23.48
N PRO A 270 3.86 18.79 -22.84
CA PRO A 270 5.17 18.61 -23.47
C PRO A 270 5.42 17.13 -23.83
N SER A 271 6.33 16.86 -24.77
CA SER A 271 6.78 15.49 -25.06
C SER A 271 7.40 14.85 -23.82
N LEU A 272 7.19 13.54 -23.65
CA LEU A 272 7.63 12.72 -22.50
C LEU A 272 9.10 12.97 -22.12
N GLU A 273 9.98 13.10 -23.10
CA GLU A 273 11.41 13.36 -22.89
C GLU A 273 11.71 14.75 -22.29
N SER A 274 10.97 15.78 -22.73
CA SER A 274 11.11 17.15 -22.21
C SER A 274 10.48 17.31 -20.81
N ALA A 275 9.41 16.55 -20.53
CA ALA A 275 8.76 16.51 -19.23
C ALA A 275 9.61 15.76 -18.18
N ILE A 276 10.33 14.71 -18.59
CA ILE A 276 11.27 13.98 -17.73
C ILE A 276 12.46 14.89 -17.38
N LYS A 277 13.15 15.48 -18.37
CA LYS A 277 14.34 16.34 -18.14
C LYS A 277 14.05 17.56 -17.25
N ASN A 278 12.97 18.29 -17.50
CA ASN A 278 12.65 19.51 -16.73
C ASN A 278 12.16 19.23 -15.30
N LYS A 279 11.58 18.06 -15.03
CA LYS A 279 11.04 17.72 -13.71
C LYS A 279 12.02 16.89 -12.87
N TYR A 280 12.91 16.11 -13.49
CA TYR A 280 13.97 15.38 -12.79
C TYR A 280 14.90 16.32 -12.02
N CYS A 281 15.30 17.45 -12.63
CA CYS A 281 16.15 18.44 -11.98
C CYS A 281 15.49 19.08 -10.75
N LYS A 282 14.16 19.21 -10.72
CA LYS A 282 13.43 19.77 -9.56
C LYS A 282 13.16 18.74 -8.46
N TYR A 283 13.02 17.46 -8.81
CA TYR A 283 12.73 16.39 -7.87
C TYR A 283 13.96 15.93 -7.07
N LEU A 284 15.18 16.06 -7.63
CA LEU A 284 16.43 15.73 -6.94
C LEU A 284 16.96 16.86 -6.03
N GLN A 285 16.29 18.01 -6.01
CA GLN A 285 16.70 19.20 -5.23
C GLN A 285 15.88 19.41 -3.94
N ASN A 286 14.90 18.55 -3.64
CA ASN A 286 14.11 18.55 -2.41
C ASN A 286 14.09 17.13 -1.80
#